data_AF-A0A193QFH0-F1
#
_entry.id   AF-A0A193QFH0-F1
#
_cell.length_a   1.000
_cell.length_b   1.000
_cell.length_c   1.000
_cell.angle_alpha   90.00
_cell.angle_beta   90.00
_cell.angle_gamma   90.00
#
_symmetry.space_group_name_H-M   'P 1'
#
loop_
_entity.id
_entity.type
_entity.pdbx_description
1 polymer ?
#
loop_
_entity_poly.entity_id
_entity_poly.type
_entity_poly.pdbx_seq_one_letter_code
_entity_poly.pdbx_strand_id
1 'polypeptide(L)'
;MEQYKFSARTGSFFPVSMLNDYIKAGSLPDDLVDVDETTFWQFCASPPSGKQRGANAQGYPAWIDVPPPTPEEARLSVDVTKRRLMDEVTRAMAPLEDAVDLDMATDAEKAALLA
;
A
#
# COMPACT_ATOMS: atom_id res chain seq x y z
N MET A 1 -23.68 18.01 12.59
CA MET A 1 -22.48 17.21 12.95
C MET A 1 -22.66 15.87 12.30
N GLU A 2 -21.82 15.55 11.32
CA GLU A 2 -21.82 14.21 10.75
C GLU A 2 -21.35 13.24 11.83
N GLN A 3 -22.10 12.16 12.05
CA GLN A 3 -21.72 11.09 12.96
C GLN A 3 -21.19 9.93 12.12
N TYR A 4 -20.11 9.33 12.61
CA TYR A 4 -19.51 8.16 12.02
C TYR A 4 -19.55 7.03 13.03
N LYS A 5 -19.53 5.80 12.53
CA LYS A 5 -19.29 4.60 13.31
C LYS A 5 -17.96 4.00 12.89
N PHE A 6 -17.18 3.49 13.82
CA PHE A 6 -15.90 2.84 13.56
C PHE A 6 -15.97 1.37 13.97
N SER A 7 -15.44 0.48 13.12
CA SER A 7 -15.30 -0.95 13.43
C SER A 7 -13.83 -1.27 13.66
N ALA A 8 -13.52 -1.78 14.84
CA ALA A 8 -12.18 -2.21 15.20
C ALA A 8 -11.71 -3.40 14.37
N ARG A 9 -12.62 -4.32 14.04
CA ARG A 9 -12.36 -5.52 13.23
C ARG A 9 -11.94 -5.18 11.81
N THR A 10 -12.55 -4.16 11.22
CA THR A 10 -12.30 -3.78 9.81
C THR A 10 -11.38 -2.57 9.67
N GLY A 11 -11.07 -1.86 10.77
CA GLY A 11 -10.29 -0.61 10.74
C GLY A 11 -10.96 0.52 9.94
N SER A 12 -12.28 0.42 9.75
CA SER A 12 -13.04 1.22 8.78
C SER A 12 -14.10 2.08 9.46
N PHE A 13 -14.38 3.24 8.83
CA PHE A 13 -15.42 4.15 9.25
C PHE A 13 -16.66 4.02 8.36
N PHE A 14 -17.83 4.18 8.99
CA PHE A 14 -19.14 4.03 8.39
C PHE A 14 -19.94 5.30 8.67
N PRO A 15 -20.27 6.11 7.64
CA PRO A 15 -21.12 7.27 7.83
C PRO A 15 -22.50 6.83 8.34
N VAL A 16 -23.01 7.49 9.39
CA VAL A 16 -24.33 7.15 9.95
C VAL A 16 -25.44 7.29 8.90
N SER A 17 -25.28 8.24 7.96
CA SER A 17 -26.19 8.45 6.83
C SER A 17 -26.31 7.25 5.89
N MET A 18 -25.29 6.39 5.80
CA MET A 18 -25.23 5.24 4.90
C MET A 18 -25.44 3.90 5.61
N LEU A 19 -25.70 3.88 6.93
CA LEU A 19 -25.83 2.63 7.70
C LEU A 19 -26.91 1.69 7.14
N ASN A 20 -28.04 2.24 6.70
CA ASN A 20 -29.12 1.42 6.13
C ASN A 20 -28.68 0.69 4.86
N ASP A 21 -27.80 1.27 4.05
CA ASP A 21 -27.32 0.64 2.83
C ASP A 21 -26.34 -0.49 3.14
N TYR A 22 -25.46 -0.31 4.13
CA TYR A 22 -24.58 -1.38 4.62
C TYR A 22 -25.36 -2.53 5.26
N ILE A 23 -26.45 -2.24 5.98
CA ILE A 23 -27.34 -3.26 6.55
C ILE A 23 -27.97 -4.09 5.42
N LYS A 24 -28.53 -3.42 4.40
CA LYS A 24 -29.13 -4.10 3.24
C LYS A 24 -28.11 -4.94 2.47
N ALA A 25 -26.86 -4.47 2.37
CA ALA A 25 -25.77 -5.19 1.73
C ALA A 25 -25.22 -6.36 2.60
N GLY A 26 -25.60 -6.45 3.87
CA GLY A 26 -25.06 -7.44 4.81
C GLY A 26 -23.57 -7.21 5.13
N SER A 27 -23.05 -6.01 4.88
CA SER A 27 -21.63 -5.67 5.06
C SER A 27 -21.37 -4.85 6.33
N LEU A 28 -22.41 -4.53 7.10
CA LEU A 28 -22.28 -3.74 8.32
C LEU A 28 -21.68 -4.59 9.46
N PRO A 29 -20.54 -4.20 10.05
CA PRO A 29 -19.98 -4.89 11.22
C PRO A 29 -20.85 -4.76 12.47
N ASP A 30 -20.70 -5.69 13.41
CA ASP A 30 -21.40 -5.73 14.69
C ASP A 30 -20.64 -5.03 15.83
N ASP A 31 -19.38 -4.65 15.62
CA ASP A 31 -18.46 -4.08 16.60
C ASP A 31 -18.33 -2.55 16.52
N LEU A 32 -19.39 -1.89 16.08
CA LEU A 32 -19.38 -0.47 15.78
C LEU A 32 -19.41 0.42 17.03
N VAL A 33 -18.45 1.34 17.13
CA VAL A 33 -18.42 2.41 18.13
C VAL A 33 -18.71 3.76 17.51
N ASP A 34 -19.41 4.63 18.23
CA ASP A 34 -19.68 6.00 17.78
C ASP A 34 -18.42 6.86 17.87
N VAL A 35 -18.15 7.61 16.80
CA VAL A 35 -17.03 8.54 16.69
C VAL A 35 -17.49 9.85 16.08
N ASP A 36 -16.90 10.95 16.55
CA ASP A 36 -17.20 12.28 16.02
C ASP A 36 -16.42 12.55 14.73
N GLU A 37 -16.82 13.62 14.04
CA GLU A 37 -16.21 14.07 12.79
C GLU A 37 -14.73 14.44 13.00
N THR A 38 -14.36 15.01 14.15
CA THR A 38 -12.96 15.34 14.48
C THR A 38 -12.10 14.09 14.52
N THR A 39 -12.55 13.04 15.20
CA THR A 39 -11.87 11.75 15.27
C THR A 39 -11.79 11.11 13.88
N PHE A 40 -12.88 11.16 13.11
CA PHE A 40 -12.87 10.67 11.72
C PHE A 40 -11.78 11.37 10.90
N TRP A 41 -11.73 12.70 10.88
CA TRP A 41 -10.73 13.45 10.12
C TRP A 41 -9.30 13.18 10.62
N GLN A 42 -9.10 13.09 11.93
CA GLN A 42 -7.79 12.78 12.51
C GLN A 42 -7.25 11.44 12.00
N PHE A 43 -8.10 10.41 11.93
CA PHE A 43 -7.68 9.05 11.58
C PHE A 43 -7.85 8.71 10.09
N CYS A 44 -8.52 9.56 9.31
CA CYS A 44 -8.52 9.51 7.84
C CYS A 44 -7.39 10.33 7.21
N ALA A 45 -6.70 11.17 8.00
CA ALA A 45 -5.49 11.87 7.57
C ALA A 45 -4.30 10.89 7.35
N SER A 46 -3.22 11.42 6.77
CA SER A 46 -1.98 10.66 6.60
C SER A 46 -1.48 10.13 7.94
N PRO A 47 -1.19 8.82 8.04
CA PRO A 47 -0.67 8.24 9.27
C PRO A 47 0.70 8.81 9.63
N PRO A 48 1.04 8.92 10.93
CA PRO A 48 2.41 9.16 11.37
C PRO A 48 3.37 8.09 10.84
N SER A 49 4.65 8.45 10.71
CA SER A 49 5.68 7.52 10.24
C SER A 49 5.73 6.24 11.07
N GLY A 50 5.72 5.08 10.40
CA GLY A 50 5.75 3.75 11.03
C GLY A 50 4.44 3.33 11.71
N LYS A 51 3.36 4.12 11.58
CA LYS A 51 2.05 3.79 12.14
C LYS A 51 1.00 3.56 11.05
N GLN A 52 -0.04 2.84 11.41
CA GLN A 52 -1.25 2.66 10.61
C GLN A 52 -2.49 2.83 11.47
N ARG A 53 -3.64 3.10 10.84
CA ARG A 53 -4.91 3.15 11.56
C ARG A 53 -5.29 1.75 12.02
N GLY A 54 -5.56 1.63 13.31
CA GLY A 54 -6.12 0.44 13.93
C GLY A 54 -7.10 0.84 15.01
N ALA A 55 -7.27 -0.02 16.02
CA ALA A 55 -8.13 0.23 17.15
C ALA A 55 -7.38 0.06 18.48
N ASN A 56 -7.78 0.80 19.50
CA ASN A 56 -7.32 0.57 20.87
C ASN A 56 -8.11 -0.57 21.54
N ALA A 57 -7.77 -0.89 22.79
CA ALA A 57 -8.43 -1.96 23.56
C ALA A 57 -9.94 -1.72 23.81
N GLN A 58 -10.40 -0.48 23.64
CA GLN A 58 -11.79 -0.06 23.80
C GLN A 58 -12.56 -0.02 22.46
N GLY A 59 -11.91 -0.39 21.34
CA GLY A 59 -12.53 -0.41 20.02
C GLY A 59 -12.55 0.93 19.29
N TYR A 60 -11.96 1.98 19.85
CA TYR A 60 -11.86 3.30 19.22
C TYR A 60 -10.66 3.40 18.26
N PRO A 61 -10.73 4.23 17.21
CA PRO A 61 -9.63 4.37 16.26
C PRO A 61 -8.36 4.89 16.97
N ALA A 62 -7.23 4.30 16.61
CA ALA A 62 -5.92 4.64 17.17
C ALA A 62 -4.82 4.43 16.12
N TRP A 63 -3.71 5.16 16.27
CA TRP A 63 -2.51 4.92 15.48
C TRP A 63 -1.69 3.81 16.12
N ILE A 64 -1.73 2.63 15.53
CA ILE A 64 -0.97 1.45 15.97
C ILE A 64 0.32 1.34 15.15
N ASP A 65 1.31 0.64 15.68
CA ASP A 65 2.54 0.37 14.94
C ASP A 65 2.24 -0.54 13.75
N VAL A 66 2.86 -0.25 12.61
CA VAL A 66 2.78 -1.12 11.43
C VAL A 66 3.44 -2.46 11.81
N PRO A 67 2.71 -3.59 11.75
CA PRO A 67 3.32 -4.87 12.03
C PRO A 67 4.43 -5.15 11.02
N PRO A 68 5.51 -5.84 11.42
CA PRO A 68 6.53 -6.25 10.47
C PRO A 68 5.88 -7.11 9.37
N PRO A 69 6.32 -6.97 8.11
CA PRO A 69 5.80 -7.78 7.03
C PRO A 69 6.01 -9.26 7.35
N THR A 70 5.07 -10.09 6.94
CA THR A 70 5.24 -11.54 7.03
C THR A 70 6.42 -11.99 6.17
N PRO A 71 7.04 -13.15 6.46
CA PRO A 71 8.12 -13.67 5.64
C PRO A 71 7.75 -13.84 4.16
N GLU A 72 6.48 -14.15 3.86
CA GLU A 72 5.99 -14.26 2.49
C GLU A 72 5.87 -12.90 1.79
N GLU A 73 5.29 -11.91 2.45
CA GLU A 73 5.23 -10.52 1.93
C GLU A 73 6.62 -9.95 1.72
N ALA A 74 7.55 -10.23 2.63
CA ALA A 74 8.95 -9.82 2.49
C ALA A 74 9.62 -10.46 1.28
N ARG A 75 9.42 -11.77 1.06
CA ARG A 75 9.93 -12.48 -0.13
C ARG A 75 9.33 -11.91 -1.42
N LEU A 76 8.02 -11.69 -1.44
CA LEU A 76 7.34 -11.11 -2.60
C LEU A 76 7.87 -9.71 -2.93
N SER A 77 8.08 -8.88 -1.92
CA SER A 77 8.67 -7.54 -2.08
C SER A 77 10.08 -7.60 -2.68
N VAL A 78 10.93 -8.51 -2.20
CA VAL A 78 12.27 -8.73 -2.75
C VAL A 78 12.19 -9.22 -4.20
N ASP A 79 11.30 -10.16 -4.52
CA ASP A 79 11.14 -10.68 -5.88
C ASP A 79 10.63 -9.62 -6.85
N VAL A 80 9.67 -8.79 -6.44
CA VAL A 80 9.18 -7.65 -7.23
C VAL A 80 10.31 -6.66 -7.49
N THR A 81 11.07 -6.32 -6.45
CA THR A 81 12.21 -5.39 -6.57
C THR A 81 13.27 -5.95 -7.51
N LYS A 82 13.63 -7.23 -7.35
CA LYS A 82 14.58 -7.93 -8.21
C LYS A 82 14.13 -7.93 -9.66
N ARG A 83 12.87 -8.28 -9.94
CA ARG A 83 12.30 -8.26 -11.30
C ARG A 83 12.33 -6.87 -11.90
N ARG A 84 11.90 -5.85 -11.15
CA ARG A 84 11.92 -4.46 -11.61
C ARG A 84 13.32 -4.01 -12.02
N LEU A 85 14.32 -4.31 -11.20
CA LEU A 85 15.71 -3.97 -11.49
C LEU A 85 16.24 -4.73 -12.71
N MET A 86 15.93 -6.02 -12.83
CA MET A 86 16.31 -6.82 -14.01
C MET A 86 15.65 -6.29 -15.29
N ASP A 87 14.37 -5.90 -15.24
CA ASP A 87 13.66 -5.32 -16.39
C ASP A 87 14.24 -3.96 -16.78
N GLU A 88 14.64 -3.14 -15.80
CA GLU A 88 15.29 -1.85 -16.01
C GLU A 88 16.63 -2.01 -16.73
N VAL A 89 17.48 -2.92 -16.25
CA VAL A 89 18.77 -3.23 -16.89
C VAL A 89 18.56 -3.82 -18.29
N THR A 90 17.64 -4.78 -18.44
CA THR A 90 17.34 -5.40 -19.74
C THR A 90 16.90 -4.36 -20.78
N ARG A 91 16.04 -3.41 -20.39
CA ARG A 91 15.62 -2.32 -21.28
C ARG A 91 16.77 -1.38 -21.67
N ALA A 92 17.71 -1.14 -20.76
CA ALA A 92 18.88 -0.31 -21.03
C ALA A 92 19.89 -1.02 -21.94
N MET A 93 20.05 -2.34 -21.78
CA MET A 93 20.96 -3.15 -22.59
C MET A 93 20.44 -3.42 -24.00
N ALA A 94 19.14 -3.61 -24.19
CA ALA A 94 18.53 -3.94 -25.48
C ALA A 94 19.05 -3.10 -26.68
N PRO A 95 19.08 -1.75 -26.63
CA PRO A 95 19.61 -0.97 -27.75
C PRO A 95 21.13 -1.15 -27.98
N LEU A 96 21.90 -1.44 -26.93
CA LEU A 96 23.34 -1.71 -27.04
C LEU A 96 23.59 -3.09 -27.65
N GLU A 97 22.81 -4.09 -27.24
CA GLU A 97 22.81 -5.43 -27.85
C GLU A 97 22.43 -5.35 -29.33
N ASP A 98 21.36 -4.64 -29.67
CA ASP A 98 20.93 -4.41 -31.06
C ASP A 98 22.03 -3.75 -31.90
N ALA A 99 22.72 -2.75 -31.35
CA ALA A 99 23.83 -2.08 -32.04
C ALA A 99 25.02 -3.01 -32.27
N VAL A 100 25.30 -3.93 -31.34
CA VAL A 100 26.35 -4.95 -31.53
C VAL A 100 25.94 -5.93 -32.63
N ASP A 101 24.69 -6.43 -32.59
CA ASP A 101 24.16 -7.39 -33.56
C ASP A 101 24.09 -6.81 -34.99
N LEU A 102 23.89 -5.50 -35.12
CA LEU A 102 23.87 -4.78 -36.40
C LEU A 102 25.26 -4.30 -36.87
N ASP A 103 26.35 -4.65 -36.16
CA ASP A 103 27.70 -4.13 -36.40
C ASP A 103 27.79 -2.58 -36.37
N MET A 104 26.87 -1.92 -35.65
CA MET A 104 26.77 -0.47 -35.50
C MET A 104 27.35 0.05 -34.18
N ALA A 105 27.65 -0.84 -33.23
CA ALA A 105 28.13 -0.46 -31.90
C ALA A 105 29.52 0.16 -31.92
N THR A 106 29.65 1.32 -31.28
CA THR A 106 30.93 1.97 -30.99
C THR A 106 31.72 1.23 -29.90
N ASP A 107 33.02 1.48 -29.81
CA ASP A 107 33.87 0.91 -28.74
C ASP A 107 33.39 1.31 -27.33
N ALA A 108 32.79 2.50 -27.20
CA ALA A 108 32.21 2.98 -25.96
C ALA A 108 30.93 2.20 -25.56
N GLU A 109 30.06 1.89 -26.52
CA GLU A 109 28.85 1.10 -26.30
C GLU A 109 29.17 -0.37 -25.98
N LYS A 110 30.19 -0.94 -26.66
CA LYS A 110 30.70 -2.28 -26.34
C LYS A 110 31.28 -2.34 -24.92
N ALA A 111 32.00 -1.30 -24.50
CA ALA A 111 32.51 -1.21 -23.13
C ALA A 111 31.38 -1.05 -22.10
N ALA A 112 30.33 -0.29 -22.43
CA ALA A 112 29.16 -0.09 -21.56
C ALA A 112 28.31 -1.37 -21.36
N LEU A 113 28.28 -2.27 -22.34
CA LEU A 113 27.58 -3.56 -22.25
C LEU A 113 28.31 -4.60 -21.38
N LEU A 114 29.63 -4.44 -21.20
CA LEU A 114 30.49 -5.37 -20.44
C LEU A 114 30.79 -4.91 -19.00
N ALA A 115 30.37 -3.70 -18.64
CA ALA A 115 30.60 -3.07 -17.34
C ALA A 115 29.51 -3.42 -16.32
#